data_AF-A0A7S0FUR5-F1
#
_entry.id   AF-A0A7S0FUR5-F1
#
_cell.length_a   1.000
_cell.length_b   1.000
_cell.length_c   1.000
_cell.angle_alpha   90.00
_cell.angle_beta   90.00
_cell.angle_gamma   90.00
#
_symmetry.space_group_name_H-M   'P 1'
#
loop_
_entity.id
_entity.type
_entity.pdbx_description
1 polymer ?
#
loop_
_entity_poly.entity_id
_entity_poly.type
_entity_poly.pdbx_seq_one_letter_code
_entity_poly.pdbx_strand_id
1 'polypeptide(L)'
;GTQMGNIVWLSNLIKSFGMLDFARDRYATLTGNLAKWDYTKSKYENIASIGPGWGWMPGTAFDPARDYSEDLQSVPAHNVQAVQEAMTFVHKWCQKKEKKSNEGEEQDEEEKEVPIDWRTAYDMRPWTAFPERG
;
A
#
# COMPACT_ATOMS: atom_id res chain seq x y z
N GLY A 1 11.91 4.75 -6.52
CA GLY A 1 12.17 4.22 -5.16
C GLY A 1 10.98 3.46 -4.65
N THR A 2 10.52 2.45 -5.41
CA THR A 2 9.37 1.63 -5.02
C THR A 2 9.76 0.74 -3.86
N GLN A 3 8.91 0.66 -2.84
CA GLN A 3 9.22 -0.09 -1.63
C GLN A 3 8.85 -1.58 -1.78
N MET A 4 9.39 -2.26 -2.79
CA MET A 4 8.95 -3.62 -3.19
C MET A 4 8.95 -4.63 -2.02
N GLY A 5 9.99 -4.61 -1.18
CA GLY A 5 10.05 -5.50 -0.01
C GLY A 5 8.90 -5.29 0.98
N ASN A 6 8.50 -4.05 1.21
CA ASN A 6 7.34 -3.74 2.05
C ASN A 6 6.04 -4.16 1.36
N ILE A 7 5.92 -3.96 0.06
CA ILE A 7 4.73 -4.39 -0.70
C ILE A 7 4.58 -5.92 -0.63
N VAL A 8 5.66 -6.69 -0.78
CA VAL A 8 5.63 -8.15 -0.58
C VAL A 8 5.23 -8.52 0.85
N TRP A 9 5.75 -7.81 1.85
CA TRP A 9 5.35 -8.01 3.25
C TRP A 9 3.86 -7.73 3.48
N LEU A 10 3.30 -6.66 2.91
CA LEU A 10 1.87 -6.37 2.97
C LEU A 10 1.03 -7.47 2.32
N SER A 11 1.46 -8.03 1.18
CA SER A 11 0.80 -9.19 0.56
C SER A 11 0.73 -10.37 1.53
N ASN A 12 1.82 -10.66 2.25
CA ASN A 12 1.87 -11.75 3.21
C ASN A 12 0.98 -11.47 4.43
N LEU A 13 0.93 -10.23 4.93
CA LEU A 13 0.04 -9.86 6.03
C LEU A 13 -1.43 -10.08 5.70
N ILE A 14 -1.85 -9.71 4.48
CA ILE A 14 -3.22 -9.91 4.01
C ILE A 14 -3.53 -11.40 3.92
N LYS A 15 -2.69 -12.16 3.21
CA LYS A 15 -2.95 -13.57 2.90
C LYS A 15 -2.83 -14.49 4.11
N SER A 16 -1.92 -14.21 5.04
CA SER A 16 -1.63 -15.10 6.18
C SER A 16 -2.37 -14.72 7.45
N PHE A 17 -2.73 -13.44 7.64
CA PHE A 17 -3.25 -12.94 8.92
C PHE A 17 -4.54 -12.12 8.82
N GLY A 18 -5.11 -11.96 7.62
CA GLY A 18 -6.35 -11.22 7.47
C GLY A 18 -6.23 -9.73 7.74
N MET A 19 -5.06 -9.13 7.48
CA MET A 19 -4.77 -7.74 7.87
C MET A 19 -4.96 -6.74 6.71
N LEU A 20 -6.07 -6.84 5.96
CA LEU A 20 -6.29 -5.97 4.80
C LEU A 20 -6.40 -4.48 5.16
N ASP A 21 -7.08 -4.13 6.25
CA ASP A 21 -7.25 -2.72 6.64
C ASP A 21 -5.94 -2.10 7.09
N PHE A 22 -5.14 -2.85 7.86
CA PHE A 22 -3.78 -2.44 8.20
C PHE A 22 -2.93 -2.24 6.94
N ALA A 23 -3.00 -3.16 5.97
CA ALA A 23 -2.23 -3.06 4.74
C ALA A 23 -2.66 -1.84 3.89
N ARG A 24 -3.96 -1.52 3.84
CA ARG A 24 -4.50 -0.31 3.20
C ARG A 24 -3.92 0.96 3.82
N ASP A 25 -3.90 1.05 5.15
CA ASP A 25 -3.37 2.22 5.85
C ASP A 25 -1.88 2.43 5.55
N ARG A 26 -1.09 1.36 5.57
CA ARG A 26 0.34 1.42 5.25
C ARG A 26 0.60 1.76 3.78
N TYR A 27 -0.18 1.18 2.87
CA TYR A 27 -0.04 1.44 1.44
C TYR A 27 -0.47 2.86 1.06
N ALA A 28 -1.44 3.46 1.78
CA ALA A 28 -1.89 4.82 1.52
C ALA A 28 -0.77 5.87 1.63
N THR A 29 0.16 5.72 2.58
CA THR A 29 1.34 6.59 2.66
C THR A 29 2.22 6.46 1.42
N LEU A 30 2.40 5.25 0.90
CA LEU A 30 3.19 4.99 -0.31
C LEU A 30 2.53 5.58 -1.56
N THR A 31 1.20 5.51 -1.66
CA THR A 31 0.43 6.17 -2.72
C THR A 31 0.60 7.68 -2.65
N GLY A 32 0.53 8.27 -1.45
CA GLY A 32 0.76 9.70 -1.25
C GLY A 32 2.19 10.13 -1.63
N ASN A 33 3.18 9.28 -1.37
CA ASN A 33 4.56 9.52 -1.80
C ASN A 33 4.71 9.41 -3.32
N LEU A 34 4.07 8.42 -3.95
CA LEU A 34 4.10 8.24 -5.41
C LEU A 34 3.48 9.43 -6.13
N ALA A 35 2.35 9.94 -5.65
CA ALA A 35 1.69 11.12 -6.23
C ALA A 35 2.54 12.40 -6.21
N LYS A 36 3.51 12.47 -5.28
CA LYS A 36 4.47 13.59 -5.17
C LYS A 36 5.81 13.29 -5.86
N TRP A 37 6.00 12.07 -6.33
CA TRP A 37 7.25 11.62 -6.91
C TRP A 37 7.38 12.15 -8.34
N ASP A 38 8.43 12.92 -8.59
CA ASP A 38 8.72 13.50 -9.89
C ASP A 38 9.90 12.76 -10.54
N TYR A 39 9.61 12.05 -11.63
CA TYR A 39 10.60 11.25 -12.35
C TYR A 39 11.63 12.08 -13.12
N THR A 40 11.44 13.40 -13.26
CA THR A 40 12.43 14.30 -13.85
C THR A 40 13.49 14.75 -12.86
N LYS A 41 13.25 14.55 -11.55
CA LYS A 41 14.17 14.90 -10.47
C LYS A 41 15.02 13.72 -10.03
N SER A 42 16.18 14.01 -9.47
CA SER A 42 16.99 13.00 -8.79
C SER A 42 16.26 12.42 -7.58
N LYS A 43 16.74 11.25 -7.13
CA LYS A 43 16.23 10.59 -5.92
C LYS A 43 16.30 11.51 -4.69
N TYR A 44 17.41 12.22 -4.49
CA TYR A 44 17.61 13.05 -3.30
C TYR A 44 16.73 14.29 -3.31
N GLU A 45 16.51 14.90 -4.49
CA GLU A 45 15.58 16.02 -4.64
C GLU A 45 14.14 15.60 -4.34
N ASN A 46 13.72 14.42 -4.83
CA ASN A 46 12.41 13.86 -4.49
C ASN A 46 12.26 13.65 -2.99
N ILE A 47 13.24 13.02 -2.35
CA ILE A 47 13.24 12.78 -0.89
C ILE A 47 13.13 14.11 -0.12
N ALA A 48 13.92 15.12 -0.51
CA ALA A 48 13.87 16.43 0.12
C ALA A 48 12.51 17.11 -0.06
N SER A 49 11.87 16.97 -1.23
CA SER A 49 10.56 17.56 -1.51
C SER A 49 9.39 16.89 -0.78
N ILE A 50 9.45 15.57 -0.56
CA ILE A 50 8.45 14.85 0.24
C ILE A 50 8.57 15.23 1.73
N GLY A 51 9.78 15.62 2.15
CA GLY A 51 10.04 16.19 3.47
C GLY A 51 10.14 15.13 4.57
N PRO A 52 9.92 15.51 5.85
CA PRO A 52 10.21 14.66 7.00
C PRO A 52 9.40 13.35 7.02
N GLY A 53 8.25 13.31 6.35
CA GLY A 53 7.44 12.09 6.22
C GLY A 53 8.17 10.94 5.51
N TRP A 54 9.15 11.24 4.65
CA TRP A 54 9.96 10.20 4.01
C TRP A 54 10.79 9.38 5.02
N GLY A 55 11.26 10.01 6.10
CA GLY A 55 12.05 9.32 7.14
C GLY A 55 11.23 8.31 7.95
N TRP A 56 9.91 8.52 8.05
CA TRP A 56 9.01 7.63 8.79
C TRP A 56 8.55 6.43 7.95
N MET A 57 8.20 6.67 6.68
CA MET A 57 7.73 5.64 5.75
C MET A 57 8.36 5.88 4.37
N PRO A 58 9.61 5.41 4.15
CA PRO A 58 10.32 5.64 2.91
C PRO A 58 9.78 4.77 1.78
N GLY A 59 9.69 5.35 0.59
CA GLY A 59 9.38 4.65 -0.65
C GLY A 59 8.04 5.04 -1.26
N THR A 60 7.82 4.57 -2.48
CA THR A 60 6.61 4.83 -3.28
C THR A 60 5.81 3.55 -3.50
N ALA A 61 4.51 3.72 -3.80
CA ALA A 61 3.62 2.64 -4.21
C ALA A 61 4.06 2.00 -5.55
N PHE A 62 3.47 0.85 -5.87
CA PHE A 62 3.59 0.25 -7.19
C PHE A 62 2.75 1.02 -8.21
N ASP A 63 3.34 1.28 -9.38
CA ASP A 63 2.72 1.94 -10.52
C ASP A 63 2.67 0.95 -11.70
N PRO A 64 1.50 0.45 -12.11
CA PRO A 64 1.40 -0.53 -13.19
C PRO A 64 1.86 0.00 -14.56
N ALA A 65 1.96 1.32 -14.75
CA ALA A 65 2.44 1.90 -15.99
C ALA A 65 3.97 1.92 -16.12
N ARG A 66 4.70 1.60 -15.04
CA ARG A 66 6.16 1.68 -14.99
C ARG A 66 6.82 0.32 -15.22
N ASP A 67 7.95 0.34 -15.94
CA ASP A 67 8.86 -0.80 -16.03
C ASP A 67 9.73 -0.92 -14.77
N TYR A 68 9.71 -2.12 -14.17
CA TYR A 68 10.46 -2.49 -12.98
C TYR A 68 11.57 -3.51 -13.28
N SER A 69 11.87 -3.79 -14.55
CA SER A 69 12.87 -4.79 -14.95
C SER A 69 14.23 -4.55 -14.31
N GLU A 70 14.66 -3.28 -14.19
CA GLU A 70 15.89 -2.90 -13.49
C GLU A 70 15.81 -3.14 -11.98
N ASP A 71 14.73 -2.69 -11.36
CA ASP A 71 14.47 -2.83 -9.92
C ASP A 71 14.45 -4.33 -9.50
N LEU A 72 14.00 -5.22 -10.39
CA LEU A 72 13.87 -6.66 -10.17
C LEU A 72 15.15 -7.47 -10.46
N GLN A 73 16.23 -6.87 -10.99
CA GLN A 73 17.46 -7.61 -11.35
C GLN A 73 18.11 -8.34 -10.16
N SER A 74 17.95 -7.79 -8.96
CA SER A 74 18.49 -8.38 -7.72
C SER A 74 17.62 -9.49 -7.13
N VAL A 75 16.40 -9.69 -7.65
CA VAL A 75 15.49 -10.73 -7.20
C VAL A 75 15.89 -12.06 -7.84
N PRO A 76 16.05 -13.15 -7.07
CA PRO A 76 16.31 -14.47 -7.64
C PRO A 76 15.25 -14.84 -8.69
N ALA A 77 15.68 -15.37 -9.84
CA ALA A 77 14.80 -15.60 -10.99
C ALA A 77 13.51 -16.38 -10.66
N HIS A 78 13.61 -17.38 -9.76
CA HIS A 78 12.46 -18.17 -9.31
C HIS A 78 11.42 -17.39 -8.47
N ASN A 79 11.79 -16.22 -7.94
CA ASN A 79 10.94 -15.37 -7.11
C ASN A 79 10.35 -14.16 -7.86
N VAL A 80 10.87 -13.83 -9.05
CA VAL A 80 10.46 -12.62 -9.78
C VAL A 80 8.95 -12.59 -10.01
N GLN A 81 8.37 -13.70 -10.46
CA GLN A 81 6.92 -13.81 -10.68
C GLN A 81 6.13 -13.59 -9.38
N ALA A 82 6.54 -14.23 -8.28
CA ALA A 82 5.85 -14.08 -7.00
C ALA A 82 5.90 -12.63 -6.47
N VAL A 83 7.01 -11.93 -6.68
CA VAL A 83 7.14 -10.51 -6.33
C VAL A 83 6.22 -9.65 -7.19
N GLN A 84 6.17 -9.88 -8.51
CA GLN A 84 5.26 -9.17 -9.41
C GLN A 84 3.79 -9.40 -9.04
N GLU A 85 3.41 -10.64 -8.78
CA GLU A 85 2.05 -10.99 -8.33
C GLU A 85 1.70 -10.30 -7.01
N ALA A 86 2.63 -10.27 -6.05
CA ALA A 86 2.44 -9.56 -4.79
C ALA A 86 2.26 -8.04 -5.00
N MET A 87 3.04 -7.43 -5.89
CA MET A 87 2.91 -6.01 -6.21
C MET A 87 1.56 -5.68 -6.84
N THR A 88 1.14 -6.44 -7.84
CA THR A 88 -0.17 -6.28 -8.47
C THR A 88 -1.31 -6.54 -7.48
N PHE A 89 -1.18 -7.56 -6.65
CA PHE A 89 -2.15 -7.91 -5.62
C PHE A 89 -2.36 -6.77 -4.62
N VAL A 90 -1.29 -6.29 -4.01
CA VAL A 90 -1.39 -5.22 -3.00
C VAL A 90 -1.91 -3.94 -3.64
N HIS A 91 -1.42 -3.56 -4.81
CA HIS A 91 -1.94 -2.38 -5.51
C HIS A 91 -3.44 -2.50 -5.77
N LYS A 92 -3.92 -3.65 -6.26
CA LYS A 92 -5.34 -3.90 -6.55
C LYS A 92 -6.25 -3.76 -5.32
N TRP A 93 -5.78 -4.19 -4.14
CA TRP A 93 -6.60 -4.27 -2.91
C TRP A 93 -6.38 -3.11 -1.93
N CYS A 94 -5.22 -2.46 -1.99
CA CYS A 94 -4.82 -1.43 -1.04
C CYS A 94 -4.83 -0.01 -1.62
N GLN A 95 -4.86 0.18 -2.94
CA GLN A 95 -5.01 1.52 -3.49
C GLN A 95 -6.37 2.11 -3.08
N LYS A 96 -6.36 3.32 -2.53
CA LYS A 96 -7.59 4.10 -2.39
C LYS A 96 -8.04 4.48 -3.80
N LYS A 97 -9.26 4.14 -4.17
CA LYS A 97 -9.88 4.74 -5.34
C LYS A 97 -10.15 6.21 -5.02
N GLU A 98 -9.77 7.10 -5.92
CA GLU A 98 -10.13 8.51 -5.80
C GLU A 98 -11.65 8.59 -5.74
N LYS A 99 -12.21 9.01 -4.60
CA LYS A 99 -13.59 9.49 -4.58
C LYS A 99 -13.60 10.70 -5.49
N LYS A 100 -14.16 10.58 -6.70
CA LYS A 100 -14.50 11.75 -7.51
C LYS A 100 -15.40 12.61 -6.63
N SER A 101 -14.87 13.70 -6.12
CA SER A 101 -15.64 14.71 -5.42
C SER A 101 -16.47 15.45 -6.45
N ASN A 102 -17.60 14.88 -6.83
CA ASN A 102 -18.76 15.63 -7.27
C ASN A 102 -19.92 15.17 -6.40
N GLU A 103 -20.62 16.15 -5.86
CA GLU A 103 -21.71 16.04 -4.91
C GLU A 103 -22.73 14.98 -5.34
N GLY A 104 -23.04 14.07 -4.43
CA GLY A 104 -24.22 13.22 -4.51
C GLY A 104 -24.17 12.15 -5.60
N GLU A 105 -23.45 11.07 -5.34
CA GLU A 105 -23.81 9.71 -5.73
C GLU A 105 -22.74 8.79 -5.15
N GLU A 106 -23.10 8.03 -4.11
CA GLU A 106 -22.38 6.81 -3.76
C GLU A 106 -22.49 5.90 -4.99
N GLN A 107 -21.52 6.01 -5.90
CA GLN A 107 -21.37 5.02 -6.95
C GLN A 107 -21.01 3.71 -6.23
N ASP A 108 -22.03 2.88 -6.06
CA ASP A 108 -21.98 1.46 -5.80
C ASP A 108 -21.02 0.81 -6.82
N GLU A 109 -19.74 0.88 -6.53
CA GLU A 109 -18.85 -0.15 -7.02
C GLU A 109 -19.18 -1.39 -6.24
N GLU A 110 -19.48 -2.49 -6.96
CA GLU A 110 -19.55 -3.84 -6.42
C GLU A 110 -18.52 -3.95 -5.30
N GLU A 111 -19.03 -3.97 -4.07
CA GLU A 111 -18.23 -3.98 -2.86
C GLU A 111 -17.42 -5.27 -2.97
N LYS A 112 -16.18 -5.18 -3.50
CA LYS A 112 -15.40 -6.36 -3.88
C LYS A 112 -15.41 -7.25 -2.67
N GLU A 113 -16.08 -8.40 -2.78
CA GLU A 113 -16.35 -9.20 -1.61
C GLU A 113 -15.00 -9.61 -1.03
N VAL A 114 -14.64 -8.98 0.09
CA VAL A 114 -13.35 -9.23 0.72
C VAL A 114 -13.43 -10.65 1.23
N PRO A 115 -12.54 -11.56 0.80
CA PRO A 115 -12.50 -12.93 1.32
C PRO A 115 -12.50 -12.91 2.84
N ILE A 116 -13.26 -13.81 3.46
CA ILE A 116 -13.42 -13.83 4.93
C ILE A 116 -12.07 -13.89 5.64
N ASP A 117 -11.11 -14.64 5.10
CA ASP A 117 -9.75 -14.80 5.63
C ASP A 117 -8.89 -13.53 5.52
N TRP A 118 -9.33 -12.52 4.75
CA TRP A 118 -8.63 -11.24 4.57
C TRP A 118 -9.23 -10.12 5.42
N ARG A 119 -10.42 -10.35 5.97
CA ARG A 119 -11.07 -9.41 6.87
C ARG A 119 -10.31 -9.41 8.19
N THR A 120 -10.23 -8.25 8.82
CA THR A 120 -9.64 -8.11 10.14
C THR A 120 -10.37 -9.03 11.12
N ALA A 121 -9.77 -10.18 11.43
CA ALA A 121 -10.42 -11.26 12.17
C ALA A 121 -10.63 -10.89 13.66
N TYR A 122 -9.74 -10.07 14.22
CA TYR A 122 -9.77 -9.66 15.62
C TYR A 122 -9.31 -8.22 15.77
N ASP A 123 -10.15 -7.39 16.41
CA ASP A 123 -9.74 -6.06 16.88
C ASP A 123 -8.95 -6.23 18.18
N MET A 124 -7.62 -6.19 18.08
CA MET A 124 -6.71 -6.32 19.22
C MET A 124 -6.60 -5.02 20.05
N ARG A 125 -7.34 -3.97 19.70
CA ARG A 125 -7.42 -2.77 20.54
C ARG A 125 -8.11 -3.16 21.86
N PRO A 126 -7.61 -2.71 23.01
CA PRO A 126 -8.33 -2.90 24.26
C PRO A 126 -9.72 -2.27 24.13
N TRP A 127 -10.78 -3.01 24.47
CA TRP A 127 -12.16 -2.49 24.54
C TRP A 127 -12.16 -1.25 25.45
N THR A 128 -12.23 -0.06 24.85
CA THR A 128 -12.08 1.23 25.55
C THR A 128 -10.70 1.40 26.22
N ALA A 129 -9.95 2.42 25.82
CA ALA A 129 -8.69 2.76 26.48
C ALA A 129 -8.96 3.04 27.98
N PHE A 130 -8.24 2.39 28.88
CA PHE A 130 -8.23 2.80 30.29
C PHE A 130 -7.44 4.12 30.36
N PRO A 131 -7.97 5.24 30.90
CA PRO A 131 -9.04 5.35 31.91
C PRO A 131 -10.40 5.87 31.40
N GLU A 132 -10.67 5.91 30.09
CA GLU A 132 -11.97 6.37 29.52
C GLU A 132 -13.17 5.47 29.88
N ARG A 133 -12.95 4.46 30.74
CA ARG A 133 -13.97 3.61 31.36
C ARG A 133 -14.57 4.21 32.64
N GLY A 134 -14.27 5.48 32.95
CA GLY A 134 -14.75 6.21 34.14
C GLY A 134 -15.74 7.31 33.79
#